data_AF-A0A7Y4TR84-F1
#
_entry.id   AF-A0A7Y4TR84-F1
#
_cell.length_a   1.000
_cell.length_b   1.000
_cell.length_c   1.000
_cell.angle_alpha   90.00
_cell.angle_beta   90.00
_cell.angle_gamma   90.00
#
_symmetry.space_group_name_H-M   'P 1'
#
loop_
_entity.id
_entity.type
_entity.pdbx_description
1 polymer ?
#
loop_
_entity_poly.entity_id
_entity_poly.type
_entity_poly.pdbx_seq_one_letter_code
_entity_poly.pdbx_strand_id
1 'polypeptide(L)'
;MEQPHDHGDEHGVVRHASIAAYGDTIHSFLSYDRVTSPHVSKGSSSANGNAGKNPVATAPGSDNAAAAATAAAAYDYSGPFLPGFIAQEVAGEEVGIQLVDHIVGNVELGKMNFWCDFYRDVMGFERYITFDDKDISTEYSALMSIVMSDGGHNIKFPINEPAIGKGGKSQIQEYIDFYRSAGAQHVALLCKDIRQSVAKLQANGVEFLRVPDEYYETLTDRVGEIDEDINELKRLGILVDRDDEGYLLQIFTKPVEDRPTVFYEILQRKGCKGFGKGNFKALFVSIEEEQRRRGNL
;
A
#
# COMPACT_ATOMS: atom_id res chain seq x y z
N MET A 1 14.39 -15.97 8.21
CA MET A 1 14.92 -15.38 6.97
C MET A 1 15.48 -16.49 6.12
N GLU A 2 15.28 -16.39 4.82
CA GLU A 2 15.70 -17.42 3.88
C GLU A 2 16.50 -16.78 2.75
N GLN A 3 17.72 -17.27 2.55
CA GLN A 3 18.49 -16.93 1.37
C GLN A 3 17.77 -17.45 0.11
N PRO A 4 18.01 -16.83 -1.07
CA PRO A 4 17.42 -17.29 -2.32
C PRO A 4 17.64 -18.79 -2.53
N HIS A 5 16.55 -19.53 -2.67
CA HIS A 5 16.55 -20.96 -2.96
C HIS A 5 15.39 -21.31 -3.89
N ASP A 6 15.54 -22.42 -4.60
CA ASP A 6 14.54 -22.88 -5.55
C ASP A 6 13.63 -23.91 -4.87
N HIS A 7 12.33 -23.72 -5.03
CA HIS A 7 11.29 -24.60 -4.49
C HIS A 7 10.38 -25.00 -5.65
N GLY A 8 10.00 -26.28 -5.74
CA GLY A 8 9.22 -26.76 -6.88
C GLY A 8 8.38 -27.98 -6.56
N ASP A 9 7.39 -28.21 -7.42
CA ASP A 9 6.50 -29.37 -7.41
C ASP A 9 6.16 -29.76 -8.87
N GLU A 10 5.08 -30.52 -9.05
CA GLU A 10 4.59 -30.95 -10.37
C GLU A 10 4.19 -29.79 -11.31
N HIS A 11 4.01 -28.57 -10.80
CA HIS A 11 3.64 -27.39 -11.57
C HIS A 11 4.81 -26.49 -11.98
N GLY A 12 6.04 -26.85 -11.59
CA GLY A 12 7.27 -26.17 -11.98
C GLY A 12 8.12 -25.74 -10.79
N VAL A 13 8.89 -24.67 -10.96
CA VAL A 13 9.85 -24.17 -9.96
C VAL A 13 9.65 -22.67 -9.75
N VAL A 14 9.71 -22.24 -8.49
CA VAL A 14 9.74 -20.85 -8.07
C VAL A 14 11.04 -20.60 -7.31
N ARG A 15 11.71 -19.48 -7.57
CA ARG A 15 12.77 -18.99 -6.68
C ARG A 15 12.15 -18.13 -5.58
N HIS A 16 12.43 -18.49 -4.34
CA HIS A 16 11.94 -17.81 -3.14
C HIS A 16 13.10 -17.25 -2.30
N ALA A 17 12.90 -16.07 -1.72
CA ALA A 17 13.76 -15.50 -0.69
C ALA A 17 12.91 -14.72 0.31
N SER A 18 13.38 -14.54 1.55
CA SER A 18 12.66 -13.74 2.55
C SER A 18 13.58 -12.89 3.42
N ILE A 19 13.12 -11.68 3.71
CA ILE A 19 13.76 -10.76 4.64
C ILE A 19 12.70 -10.15 5.57
N ALA A 20 13.02 -10.05 6.85
CA ALA A 20 12.19 -9.34 7.82
C ALA A 20 12.61 -7.89 7.92
N ALA A 21 11.63 -7.07 8.26
CA ALA A 21 11.75 -5.66 8.49
C ALA A 21 11.31 -5.36 9.93
N TYR A 22 10.47 -4.34 10.12
CA TYR A 22 9.99 -3.91 11.43
C TYR A 22 8.98 -4.90 12.03
N GLY A 23 9.06 -5.07 13.36
CA GLY A 23 8.24 -6.04 14.09
C GLY A 23 8.41 -7.45 13.52
N ASP A 24 7.28 -8.12 13.27
CA ASP A 24 7.22 -9.45 12.65
C ASP A 24 6.99 -9.40 11.13
N THR A 25 7.17 -8.23 10.50
CA THR A 25 6.91 -8.05 9.06
C THR A 25 7.97 -8.79 8.24
N ILE A 26 7.55 -9.71 7.38
CA ILE A 26 8.41 -10.44 6.45
C ILE A 26 8.03 -10.11 5.01
N HIS A 27 9.00 -9.61 4.26
CA HIS A 27 8.92 -9.47 2.81
C HIS A 27 9.41 -10.75 2.15
N SER A 28 8.53 -11.38 1.38
CA SER A 28 8.83 -12.60 0.62
C SER A 28 8.94 -12.25 -0.86
N PHE A 29 10.06 -12.64 -1.48
CA PHE A 29 10.36 -12.38 -2.89
C PHE A 29 10.16 -13.67 -3.67
N LEU A 30 9.37 -13.58 -4.73
CA LEU A 30 9.06 -14.69 -5.61
C LEU A 30 9.48 -14.33 -7.03
N SER A 31 10.26 -15.21 -7.66
CA SER A 31 10.67 -15.06 -9.05
C SER A 31 10.25 -16.29 -9.84
N TYR A 32 9.32 -16.07 -10.76
CA TYR A 32 8.86 -17.04 -11.76
C TYR A 32 8.07 -16.34 -12.87
N ASP A 33 8.09 -16.92 -14.07
CA ASP A 33 7.22 -16.60 -15.17
C ASP A 33 5.91 -17.40 -15.03
N ARG A 34 4.78 -16.69 -15.07
CA ARG A 34 3.47 -17.35 -15.16
C ARG A 34 3.29 -17.86 -16.58
N VAL A 35 3.45 -19.17 -16.77
CA VAL A 35 2.89 -19.85 -17.93
C VAL A 35 1.38 -19.65 -17.87
N THR A 36 0.81 -18.96 -18.86
CA THR A 36 -0.56 -18.47 -18.86
C THR A 36 -1.57 -19.51 -18.37
N SER A 37 -2.05 -19.35 -17.14
CA SER A 37 -3.18 -20.10 -16.59
C SER A 37 -4.48 -19.40 -17.02
N PRO A 38 -5.54 -20.12 -17.44
CA PRO A 38 -6.74 -19.54 -18.06
C PRO A 38 -7.61 -18.66 -17.13
N HIS A 39 -7.20 -18.39 -15.89
CA HIS A 39 -7.99 -17.65 -14.89
C HIS A 39 -7.42 -16.28 -14.51
N VAL A 40 -6.41 -15.78 -15.22
CA VAL A 40 -5.92 -14.40 -15.05
C VAL A 40 -6.19 -13.62 -16.34
N SER A 41 -7.07 -12.62 -16.25
CA SER A 41 -7.32 -11.68 -17.35
C SER A 41 -6.00 -11.03 -17.80
N LYS A 42 -5.76 -11.02 -19.12
CA LYS A 42 -4.56 -10.46 -19.76
C LYS A 42 -4.28 -9.01 -19.31
N GLY A 43 -3.37 -8.83 -18.37
CA GLY A 43 -2.65 -7.57 -18.16
C GLY A 43 -1.46 -7.52 -19.11
N SER A 44 -1.37 -6.48 -19.94
CA SER A 44 -0.34 -6.36 -20.97
C SER A 44 1.06 -6.20 -20.36
N SER A 45 1.92 -7.21 -20.51
CA SER A 45 3.37 -7.04 -20.34
C SER A 45 3.93 -6.33 -21.58
N SER A 46 4.07 -5.01 -21.51
CA SER A 46 4.88 -4.24 -22.46
C SER A 46 6.33 -4.28 -22.00
N ALA A 47 7.10 -5.24 -22.51
CA ALA A 47 8.55 -5.16 -22.47
C ALA A 47 9.00 -3.95 -23.32
N ASN A 48 9.63 -2.96 -22.70
CA ASN A 48 10.35 -1.94 -23.46
C ASN A 48 11.69 -1.64 -22.78
N GLY A 49 12.73 -2.29 -23.26
CA GLY A 49 14.11 -1.95 -22.94
C GLY A 49 14.55 -0.75 -23.74
N ASN A 50 15.05 0.29 -23.05
CA ASN A 50 15.87 1.30 -23.70
C ASN A 50 17.00 1.73 -22.77
N ALA A 51 18.19 1.21 -23.04
CA ALA A 51 19.42 1.57 -22.34
C ALA A 51 19.93 2.93 -22.86
N GLY A 52 19.74 3.98 -22.07
CA GLY A 52 20.36 5.28 -22.27
C GLY A 52 21.82 5.27 -21.83
N LYS A 53 22.75 5.43 -22.79
CA LYS A 53 24.18 5.60 -22.57
C LYS A 53 24.49 6.99 -21.99
N ASN A 54 25.33 7.07 -20.97
CA ASN A 54 26.29 8.17 -20.83
C ASN A 54 27.57 7.68 -20.13
N PRO A 55 28.78 8.08 -20.60
CA PRO A 55 30.02 7.44 -20.23
C PRO A 55 30.72 8.17 -19.08
N VAL A 56 31.31 7.42 -18.14
CA VAL A 56 32.40 7.90 -17.29
C VAL A 56 33.60 6.99 -17.50
N ALA A 57 34.72 7.61 -17.87
CA ALA A 57 35.96 6.96 -18.23
C ALA A 57 36.74 6.48 -16.99
N THR A 58 37.23 5.25 -17.03
CA THR A 58 38.46 4.82 -16.34
C THR A 58 39.20 3.77 -17.17
N ALA A 59 40.54 3.90 -17.17
CA ALA A 59 41.53 3.26 -18.02
C ALA A 59 41.75 1.74 -17.78
N PRO A 60 42.54 1.03 -18.62
CA PRO A 60 42.39 -0.40 -18.86
C PRO A 60 43.27 -1.28 -17.96
N GLY A 61 42.77 -2.47 -17.64
CA GLY A 61 43.50 -3.53 -16.95
C GLY A 61 42.82 -4.88 -17.16
N SER A 62 43.46 -5.68 -18.00
CA SER A 62 43.26 -7.08 -18.39
C SER A 62 42.50 -8.04 -17.46
N ASP A 63 41.80 -8.96 -18.13
CA ASP A 63 41.46 -10.34 -17.73
C ASP A 63 40.25 -10.56 -16.81
N ASN A 64 39.06 -10.70 -17.44
CA ASN A 64 38.14 -11.84 -17.20
C ASN A 64 36.92 -11.75 -18.14
N ALA A 65 37.11 -12.17 -19.39
CA ALA A 65 36.03 -12.36 -20.37
C ALA A 65 35.27 -13.68 -20.11
N ALA A 66 34.75 -13.86 -18.89
CA ALA A 66 34.02 -15.07 -18.50
C ALA A 66 32.87 -14.80 -17.49
N ALA A 67 32.27 -13.61 -17.48
CA ALA A 67 31.22 -13.27 -16.50
C ALA A 67 30.05 -12.43 -17.08
N ALA A 68 29.68 -12.67 -18.34
CA ALA A 68 28.56 -11.94 -18.96
C ALA A 68 27.76 -12.83 -19.93
N ALA A 69 27.20 -13.93 -19.42
CA ALA A 69 26.07 -14.64 -20.05
C ALA A 69 25.56 -15.77 -19.12
N THR A 70 25.15 -15.43 -17.90
CA THR A 70 24.24 -16.35 -17.19
C THR A 70 22.85 -16.05 -17.76
N ALA A 71 22.40 -16.86 -18.72
CA ALA A 71 20.98 -16.92 -19.06
C ALA A 71 20.23 -17.06 -17.73
N ALA A 72 19.37 -16.10 -17.39
CA ALA A 72 18.49 -16.25 -16.26
C ALA A 72 17.75 -17.57 -16.48
N ALA A 73 17.96 -18.56 -15.61
CA ALA A 73 17.14 -19.75 -15.61
C ALA A 73 15.70 -19.26 -15.42
N ALA A 74 14.89 -19.33 -16.48
CA ALA A 74 13.49 -18.95 -16.41
C ALA A 74 12.82 -19.94 -15.46
N TYR A 75 12.45 -19.48 -14.27
CA TYR A 75 11.64 -20.25 -13.34
C TYR A 75 10.23 -20.24 -13.89
N ASP A 76 9.74 -21.35 -14.43
CA ASP A 76 8.36 -21.47 -14.88
C ASP A 76 7.52 -22.12 -13.78
N TYR A 77 6.40 -21.48 -13.41
CA TYR A 77 5.48 -22.05 -12.42
C TYR A 77 4.02 -21.79 -12.81
N SER A 78 3.22 -22.86 -12.79
CA SER A 78 1.82 -22.86 -13.22
C SER A 78 0.83 -23.23 -12.13
N GLY A 79 1.32 -23.47 -10.90
CA GLY A 79 0.49 -23.86 -9.77
C GLY A 79 -0.38 -22.72 -9.25
N PRO A 80 -1.31 -23.00 -8.32
CA PRO A 80 -2.31 -22.02 -7.88
C PRO A 80 -1.70 -20.82 -7.13
N PHE A 81 -0.60 -21.02 -6.40
CA PHE A 81 0.11 -19.95 -5.71
C PHE A 81 1.62 -20.23 -5.59
N LEU A 82 2.01 -21.17 -4.72
CA LEU A 82 3.39 -21.63 -4.48
C LEU A 82 3.43 -23.15 -4.44
N PRO A 83 4.62 -23.77 -4.56
CA PRO A 83 4.73 -25.23 -4.52
C PRO A 83 4.11 -25.83 -3.27
N GLY A 84 3.31 -26.88 -3.45
CA GLY A 84 2.57 -27.56 -2.38
C GLY A 84 1.24 -26.92 -1.97
N PHE A 85 0.85 -25.78 -2.55
CA PHE A 85 -0.49 -25.21 -2.34
C PHE A 85 -1.52 -25.88 -3.26
N ILE A 86 -2.72 -26.11 -2.72
CA ILE A 86 -3.85 -26.63 -3.48
C ILE A 86 -4.87 -25.51 -3.76
N ALA A 87 -5.48 -25.55 -4.94
CA ALA A 87 -6.53 -24.61 -5.31
C ALA A 87 -7.76 -24.81 -4.41
N GLN A 88 -8.31 -23.72 -3.90
CA GLN A 88 -9.56 -23.72 -3.15
C GLN A 88 -10.44 -22.57 -3.65
N GLU A 89 -11.58 -22.92 -4.25
CA GLU A 89 -12.56 -21.93 -4.71
C GLU A 89 -13.56 -21.64 -3.59
N VAL A 90 -13.79 -20.35 -3.34
CA VAL A 90 -14.81 -19.86 -2.39
C VAL A 90 -15.96 -19.29 -3.21
N ALA A 91 -17.16 -19.85 -3.04
CA ALA A 91 -18.35 -19.36 -3.72
C ALA A 91 -18.71 -17.94 -3.21
N GLY A 92 -18.98 -17.03 -4.14
CA GLY A 92 -19.36 -15.66 -3.84
C GLY A 92 -19.37 -14.79 -5.09
N GLU A 93 -19.90 -13.58 -4.96
CA GLU A 93 -19.79 -12.57 -6.01
C GLU A 93 -18.53 -11.73 -5.81
N GLU A 94 -17.80 -11.48 -6.90
CA GLU A 94 -16.67 -10.57 -6.86
C GLU A 94 -17.12 -9.14 -6.52
N VAL A 95 -16.31 -8.47 -5.70
CA VAL A 95 -16.52 -7.08 -5.30
C VAL A 95 -15.75 -6.08 -6.16
N GLY A 96 -14.91 -6.54 -7.10
CA GLY A 96 -14.20 -5.67 -8.05
C GLY A 96 -12.85 -5.12 -7.59
N ILE A 97 -12.25 -5.69 -6.54
CA ILE A 97 -10.85 -5.44 -6.15
C ILE A 97 -9.92 -6.03 -7.21
N GLN A 98 -8.87 -5.28 -7.57
CA GLN A 98 -7.95 -5.65 -8.65
C GLN A 98 -6.55 -5.99 -8.14
N LEU A 99 -5.99 -5.14 -7.26
CA LEU A 99 -4.61 -5.27 -6.77
C LEU A 99 -4.42 -4.51 -5.46
N VAL A 100 -3.31 -4.80 -4.78
CA VAL A 100 -2.81 -3.99 -3.66
C VAL A 100 -2.13 -2.75 -4.21
N ASP A 101 -2.61 -1.56 -3.84
CA ASP A 101 -2.04 -0.27 -4.27
C ASP A 101 -0.82 0.11 -3.43
N HIS A 102 -0.93 -0.05 -2.11
CA HIS A 102 0.13 0.23 -1.15
C HIS A 102 -0.14 -0.46 0.20
N ILE A 103 0.90 -0.60 1.03
CA ILE A 103 0.81 -1.13 2.40
C ILE A 103 1.48 -0.16 3.35
N VAL A 104 0.78 0.27 4.39
CA VAL A 104 1.29 1.26 5.34
C VAL A 104 1.81 0.58 6.59
N GLY A 105 3.04 0.92 6.98
CA GLY A 105 3.69 0.42 8.19
C GLY A 105 3.78 1.48 9.28
N ASN A 106 3.40 1.13 10.50
CA ASN A 106 3.60 1.95 11.68
C ASN A 106 4.83 1.47 12.44
N VAL A 107 5.75 2.38 12.74
CA VAL A 107 7.01 2.10 13.46
C VAL A 107 7.16 3.01 14.68
N GLU A 108 8.05 2.62 15.61
CA GLU A 108 8.24 3.35 16.86
C GLU A 108 8.78 4.77 16.65
N LEU A 109 8.53 5.65 17.62
CA LEU A 109 9.02 7.03 17.62
C LEU A 109 10.54 7.07 17.39
N GLY A 110 10.96 7.81 16.37
CA GLY A 110 12.37 7.98 15.99
C GLY A 110 12.93 6.83 15.15
N LYS A 111 12.09 5.88 14.71
CA LYS A 111 12.50 4.74 13.87
C LYS A 111 12.09 4.89 12.40
N MET A 112 11.31 5.90 12.01
CA MET A 112 10.90 6.08 10.62
C MET A 112 12.09 6.16 9.66
N ASN A 113 13.05 7.06 9.93
CA ASN A 113 14.23 7.21 9.05
C ASN A 113 15.09 5.94 9.02
N PHE A 114 15.23 5.23 10.15
CA PHE A 114 15.96 3.95 10.20
C PHE A 114 15.35 2.93 9.25
N TRP A 115 14.01 2.78 9.25
CA TRP A 115 13.34 1.84 8.36
C TRP A 115 13.30 2.32 6.91
N CYS A 116 13.19 3.63 6.67
CA CYS A 116 13.34 4.18 5.31
C CYS A 116 14.72 3.89 4.73
N ASP A 117 15.77 4.03 5.55
CA ASP A 117 17.15 3.70 5.15
C ASP A 117 17.31 2.20 4.90
N PHE A 118 16.66 1.33 5.69
CA PHE A 118 16.58 -0.11 5.39
C PHE A 118 15.97 -0.38 4.01
N TYR A 119 14.82 0.21 3.68
CA TYR A 119 14.20 0.01 2.36
C TYR A 119 15.10 0.53 1.22
N ARG A 120 15.80 1.65 1.43
CA ARG A 120 16.76 2.16 0.46
C ARG A 120 17.95 1.22 0.27
N ASP A 121 18.63 0.87 1.35
CA ASP A 121 19.91 0.18 1.29
C ASP A 121 19.76 -1.30 0.97
N VAL A 122 18.64 -1.91 1.35
CA VAL A 122 18.41 -3.35 1.19
C VAL A 122 17.52 -3.68 0.00
N MET A 123 16.48 -2.88 -0.26
CA MET A 123 15.55 -3.13 -1.36
C MET A 123 15.77 -2.22 -2.57
N GLY A 124 16.66 -1.24 -2.48
CA GLY A 124 16.90 -0.27 -3.54
C GLY A 124 15.73 0.71 -3.76
N PHE A 125 14.87 0.88 -2.74
CA PHE A 125 13.73 1.79 -2.83
C PHE A 125 14.19 3.24 -2.66
N GLU A 126 13.38 4.17 -3.14
CA GLU A 126 13.62 5.60 -2.97
C GLU A 126 12.50 6.26 -2.15
N ARG A 127 12.81 7.42 -1.58
CA ARG A 127 11.82 8.26 -0.91
C ARG A 127 10.99 8.93 -2.00
N TYR A 128 9.74 8.53 -2.11
CA TYR A 128 8.82 9.02 -3.12
C TYR A 128 8.14 10.31 -2.68
N ILE A 129 7.50 10.30 -1.52
CA ILE A 129 6.76 11.44 -0.95
C ILE A 129 7.04 11.51 0.55
N THR A 130 7.14 12.71 1.10
CA THR A 130 7.23 12.96 2.55
C THR A 130 6.08 13.84 2.99
N PHE A 131 5.47 13.49 4.11
CA PHE A 131 4.47 14.28 4.81
C PHE A 131 4.97 14.60 6.21
N ASP A 132 5.01 15.88 6.55
CA ASP A 132 5.37 16.32 7.89
C ASP A 132 4.16 16.54 8.82
N ASP A 133 4.42 16.91 10.06
CA ASP A 133 3.41 17.15 11.08
C ASP A 133 2.54 18.39 10.79
N LYS A 134 3.05 19.35 10.00
CA LYS A 134 2.28 20.50 9.53
C LYS A 134 1.34 20.10 8.40
N ASP A 135 1.76 19.15 7.59
CA ASP A 135 0.96 18.54 6.54
C ASP A 135 -0.15 17.65 7.11
N ILE A 136 0.13 16.96 8.22
CA ILE A 136 -0.76 15.96 8.83
C ILE A 136 -0.87 16.18 10.34
N SER A 137 -1.67 17.18 10.73
CA SER A 137 -2.10 17.38 12.11
C SER A 137 -3.57 17.75 12.22
N THR A 138 -4.18 17.32 13.32
CA THR A 138 -5.47 17.80 13.81
C THR A 138 -5.25 18.74 14.99
N GLU A 139 -6.33 19.12 15.68
CA GLU A 139 -6.24 19.82 16.96
C GLU A 139 -5.52 18.98 18.04
N TYR A 140 -5.62 17.64 17.98
CA TYR A 140 -5.22 16.75 19.07
C TYR A 140 -4.00 15.87 18.76
N SER A 141 -3.85 15.39 17.52
CA SER A 141 -2.78 14.46 17.12
C SER A 141 -2.07 14.86 15.83
N ALA A 142 -0.89 14.27 15.61
CA ALA A 142 -0.09 14.42 14.41
C ALA A 142 0.67 13.11 14.11
N LEU A 143 1.15 12.98 12.88
CA LEU A 143 2.16 11.97 12.52
C LEU A 143 3.13 12.49 11.46
N MET A 144 4.22 11.76 11.29
CA MET A 144 5.15 11.90 10.17
C MET A 144 5.02 10.68 9.28
N SER A 145 5.11 10.86 7.96
CA SER A 145 5.07 9.75 7.01
C SER A 145 6.07 9.92 5.88
N ILE A 146 6.81 8.87 5.55
CA ILE A 146 7.65 8.79 4.35
C ILE A 146 7.21 7.61 3.52
N VAL A 147 6.86 7.86 2.26
CA VAL A 147 6.52 6.82 1.29
C VAL A 147 7.80 6.31 0.63
N MET A 148 8.12 5.04 0.86
CA MET A 148 9.17 4.33 0.14
C MET A 148 8.60 3.63 -1.09
N SER A 149 9.30 3.69 -2.23
CA SER A 149 8.82 3.12 -3.49
C SER A 149 9.93 2.43 -4.27
N ASP A 150 9.58 1.39 -5.03
CA ASP A 150 10.46 0.90 -6.10
C ASP A 150 10.58 1.94 -7.22
N GLY A 151 11.61 1.80 -8.07
CA GLY A 151 11.88 2.75 -9.15
C GLY A 151 10.81 2.78 -10.26
N GLY A 152 9.93 1.78 -10.32
CA GLY A 152 8.76 1.79 -11.22
C GLY A 152 7.49 2.38 -10.59
N HIS A 153 7.52 2.72 -9.30
CA HIS A 153 6.37 3.19 -8.51
C HIS A 153 5.18 2.23 -8.49
N ASN A 154 5.43 0.94 -8.62
CA ASN A 154 4.44 -0.12 -8.56
C ASN A 154 4.23 -0.61 -7.13
N ILE A 155 5.30 -0.64 -6.32
CA ILE A 155 5.29 -1.07 -4.93
C ILE A 155 5.54 0.16 -4.06
N LYS A 156 4.62 0.43 -3.14
CA LYS A 156 4.67 1.61 -2.28
C LYS A 156 4.43 1.22 -0.82
N PHE A 157 5.34 1.67 0.05
CA PHE A 157 5.29 1.46 1.49
C PHE A 157 5.40 2.79 2.24
N PRO A 158 4.27 3.44 2.56
CA PRO A 158 4.25 4.52 3.54
C PRO A 158 4.68 4.02 4.92
N ILE A 159 5.70 4.66 5.50
CA ILE A 159 6.23 4.36 6.84
C ILE A 159 5.89 5.54 7.74
N ASN A 160 5.11 5.27 8.79
CA ASN A 160 4.63 6.26 9.73
C ASN A 160 5.32 6.12 11.09
N GLU A 161 5.61 7.24 11.74
CA GLU A 161 5.94 7.27 13.17
C GLU A 161 5.05 8.26 13.93
N PRO A 162 4.88 8.09 15.25
CA PRO A 162 4.15 9.05 16.07
C PRO A 162 4.80 10.44 16.02
N ALA A 163 3.99 11.49 15.99
CA ALA A 163 4.45 12.87 16.24
C ALA A 163 3.81 13.41 17.52
N ILE A 164 4.47 14.40 18.15
CA ILE A 164 3.97 15.02 19.38
C ILE A 164 2.83 15.97 19.01
N GLY A 165 1.59 15.59 19.35
CA GLY A 165 0.40 16.43 19.19
C GLY A 165 0.24 17.49 20.29
N LYS A 166 -0.77 18.37 20.15
CA LYS A 166 -1.04 19.46 21.10
C LYS A 166 -1.77 19.03 22.37
N GLY A 167 -2.35 17.83 22.42
CA GLY A 167 -3.12 17.41 23.59
C GLY A 167 -3.57 15.96 23.68
N GLY A 168 -3.41 15.14 22.63
CA GLY A 168 -3.83 13.73 22.63
C GLY A 168 -2.74 12.77 22.19
N LYS A 169 -2.97 11.48 22.43
CA LYS A 169 -2.08 10.41 21.99
C LYS A 169 -2.13 10.25 20.47
N SER A 170 -0.98 10.17 19.80
CA SER A 170 -0.93 9.89 18.35
C SER A 170 -1.56 8.53 18.04
N GLN A 171 -2.33 8.45 16.96
CA GLN A 171 -2.90 7.18 16.50
C GLN A 171 -1.86 6.11 16.17
N ILE A 172 -0.66 6.53 15.78
CA ILE A 172 0.45 5.60 15.54
C ILE A 172 0.93 5.00 16.86
N GLN A 173 0.91 5.79 17.94
CA GLN A 173 1.20 5.28 19.27
C GLN A 173 0.07 4.39 19.80
N GLU A 174 -1.20 4.70 19.52
CA GLU A 174 -2.31 3.79 19.83
C GLU A 174 -2.10 2.42 19.14
N TYR A 175 -1.82 2.43 17.83
CA TYR A 175 -1.52 1.21 17.09
C TYR A 175 -0.41 0.41 17.77
N ILE A 176 0.74 1.01 18.07
CA ILE A 176 1.89 0.31 18.68
C ILE A 176 1.51 -0.27 20.05
N ASP A 177 0.74 0.47 20.85
CA ASP A 177 0.35 0.02 22.18
C ASP A 177 -0.59 -1.19 22.15
N PHE A 178 -1.48 -1.28 21.15
CA PHE A 178 -2.41 -2.41 21.02
C PHE A 178 -1.84 -3.57 20.18
N TYR A 179 -1.07 -3.26 19.14
CA TYR A 179 -0.38 -4.24 18.30
C TYR A 179 0.81 -4.87 19.02
N ARG A 180 1.42 -4.13 19.97
CA ARG A 180 2.59 -4.51 20.78
C ARG A 180 3.93 -4.55 20.02
N SER A 181 3.97 -4.01 18.80
CA SER A 181 5.18 -3.82 18.01
C SER A 181 4.92 -2.83 16.86
N ALA A 182 5.96 -2.51 16.10
CA ALA A 182 5.78 -2.03 14.73
C ALA A 182 5.08 -3.10 13.84
N GLY A 183 4.41 -2.68 12.77
CA GLY A 183 3.74 -3.60 11.84
C GLY A 183 2.90 -2.89 10.78
N ALA A 184 2.28 -3.68 9.91
CA ALA A 184 1.38 -3.16 8.88
C ALA A 184 0.07 -2.66 9.52
N GLN A 185 -0.22 -1.38 9.33
CA GLN A 185 -1.46 -0.74 9.79
C GLN A 185 -2.61 -1.01 8.83
N HIS A 186 -2.39 -0.78 7.53
CA HIS A 186 -3.43 -1.03 6.55
C HIS A 186 -2.89 -1.45 5.19
N VAL A 187 -3.76 -2.14 4.46
CA VAL A 187 -3.54 -2.55 3.07
C VAL A 187 -4.56 -1.82 2.21
N ALA A 188 -4.06 -1.06 1.24
CA ALA A 188 -4.90 -0.35 0.29
C ALA A 188 -5.16 -1.21 -0.95
N LEU A 189 -6.43 -1.30 -1.33
CA LEU A 189 -6.94 -2.17 -2.38
C LEU A 189 -7.51 -1.30 -3.50
N LEU A 190 -6.86 -1.35 -4.67
CA LEU A 190 -7.34 -0.69 -5.88
C LEU A 190 -8.53 -1.46 -6.44
N CYS A 191 -9.60 -0.75 -6.77
CA CYS A 191 -10.80 -1.30 -7.38
C CYS A 191 -11.16 -0.58 -8.68
N LYS A 192 -11.97 -1.26 -9.50
CA LYS A 192 -12.40 -0.74 -10.81
C LYS A 192 -13.49 0.33 -10.70
N ASP A 193 -14.46 0.12 -9.81
CA ASP A 193 -15.54 1.06 -9.50
C ASP A 193 -15.76 1.05 -7.98
N ILE A 194 -15.31 2.10 -7.31
CA ILE A 194 -15.36 2.19 -5.85
C ILE A 194 -16.80 2.27 -5.33
N ARG A 195 -17.73 2.90 -6.07
CA ARG A 195 -19.12 3.00 -5.62
C ARG A 195 -19.77 1.61 -5.58
N GLN A 196 -19.57 0.83 -6.64
CA GLN A 196 -20.06 -0.54 -6.69
C GLN A 196 -19.37 -1.43 -5.65
N SER A 197 -18.04 -1.33 -5.53
CA SER A 197 -17.24 -2.16 -4.61
C SER A 197 -17.65 -1.91 -3.16
N VAL A 198 -17.73 -0.65 -2.75
CA VAL A 198 -18.10 -0.25 -1.39
C VAL A 198 -19.55 -0.64 -1.07
N ALA A 199 -20.49 -0.42 -2.00
CA ALA A 199 -21.88 -0.84 -1.80
C ALA A 199 -22.01 -2.36 -1.57
N LYS A 200 -21.28 -3.17 -2.35
CA LYS A 200 -21.25 -4.63 -2.16
C LYS A 200 -20.58 -5.04 -0.84
N LEU A 201 -19.46 -4.41 -0.50
CA LEU A 201 -18.75 -4.68 0.76
C LEU A 201 -19.64 -4.35 1.97
N GLN A 202 -20.33 -3.20 1.95
CA GLN A 202 -21.30 -2.83 2.99
C GLN A 202 -22.46 -3.84 3.07
N ALA A 203 -23.01 -4.27 1.93
CA ALA A 203 -24.06 -5.30 1.89
C ALA A 203 -23.59 -6.65 2.45
N ASN A 204 -22.30 -6.96 2.33
CA ASN A 204 -21.65 -8.14 2.91
C ASN A 204 -21.22 -7.96 4.37
N GLY A 205 -21.55 -6.82 4.99
CA GLY A 205 -21.30 -6.56 6.41
C GLY A 205 -19.98 -5.88 6.75
N VAL A 206 -19.22 -5.42 5.75
CA VAL A 206 -18.00 -4.64 6.02
C VAL A 206 -18.38 -3.25 6.53
N GLU A 207 -17.86 -2.89 7.70
CA GLU A 207 -18.06 -1.58 8.30
C GLU A 207 -16.96 -0.60 7.89
N PHE A 208 -17.36 0.62 7.57
CA PHE A 208 -16.45 1.70 7.19
C PHE A 208 -16.46 2.84 8.22
N LEU A 209 -15.36 3.59 8.26
CA LEU A 209 -15.30 4.84 9.02
C LEU A 209 -16.30 5.85 8.44
N ARG A 210 -16.92 6.63 9.33
CA ARG A 210 -17.89 7.65 8.95
C ARG A 210 -17.24 9.02 8.92
N VAL A 211 -17.44 9.71 7.81
CA VAL A 211 -17.00 11.10 7.61
C VAL A 211 -18.20 12.02 7.89
N PRO A 212 -17.99 13.19 8.53
CA PRO A 212 -19.06 14.18 8.73
C PRO A 212 -19.65 14.68 7.41
N ASP A 213 -20.95 14.98 7.42
CA ASP A 213 -21.69 15.42 6.24
C ASP A 213 -21.13 16.73 5.66
N GLU A 214 -20.60 17.60 6.52
CA GLU A 214 -20.00 18.90 6.22
C GLU A 214 -18.78 18.77 5.30
N TYR A 215 -18.12 17.61 5.28
CA TYR A 215 -17.03 17.33 4.35
C TYR A 215 -17.49 17.47 2.88
N TYR A 216 -18.71 17.03 2.58
CA TYR A 216 -19.24 17.00 1.21
C TYR A 216 -19.78 18.35 0.75
N GLU A 217 -20.19 19.21 1.70
CA GLU A 217 -20.74 20.54 1.40
C GLU A 217 -19.72 21.46 0.73
N THR A 218 -18.44 21.27 1.03
CA THR A 218 -17.32 22.09 0.50
C THR A 218 -16.42 21.30 -0.45
N LEU A 219 -16.83 20.09 -0.85
CA LEU A 219 -15.96 19.17 -1.57
C LEU A 219 -15.55 19.73 -2.93
N THR A 220 -16.51 20.21 -3.72
CA THR A 220 -16.28 20.76 -5.07
C THR A 220 -15.37 21.97 -5.06
N ASP A 221 -15.40 22.77 -4.00
CA ASP A 221 -14.54 23.94 -3.89
C ASP A 221 -13.06 23.53 -3.73
N ARG A 222 -12.81 22.35 -3.16
CA ARG A 222 -11.46 21.82 -2.93
C ARG A 222 -10.94 20.98 -4.10
N VAL A 223 -11.79 20.12 -4.69
CA VAL A 223 -11.36 19.15 -5.71
C VAL A 223 -11.87 19.46 -7.12
N GLY A 224 -12.63 20.53 -7.31
CA GLY A 224 -13.23 20.88 -8.60
C GLY A 224 -14.28 19.86 -9.06
N GLU A 225 -14.51 19.82 -10.37
CA GLU A 225 -15.48 18.92 -11.01
C GLU A 225 -14.97 17.46 -11.03
N ILE A 226 -15.83 16.53 -10.61
CA ILE A 226 -15.58 15.08 -10.63
C ILE A 226 -16.70 14.36 -11.39
N ASP A 227 -16.47 13.11 -11.79
CA ASP A 227 -17.45 12.36 -12.59
C ASP A 227 -18.60 11.81 -11.72
N GLU A 228 -18.33 11.57 -10.44
CA GLU A 228 -19.24 10.91 -9.52
C GLU A 228 -20.28 11.86 -8.90
N ASP A 229 -21.48 11.33 -8.65
CA ASP A 229 -22.52 12.03 -7.90
C ASP A 229 -22.11 12.18 -6.42
N ILE A 230 -22.04 13.42 -5.95
CA ILE A 230 -21.59 13.75 -4.58
C ILE A 230 -22.54 13.19 -3.52
N ASN A 231 -23.85 13.11 -3.78
CA ASN A 231 -24.80 12.56 -2.82
C ASN A 231 -24.57 11.05 -2.65
N GLU A 232 -24.24 10.34 -3.73
CA GLU A 232 -23.87 8.94 -3.69
C GLU A 232 -22.54 8.72 -2.97
N LEU A 233 -21.54 9.56 -3.21
CA LEU A 233 -20.28 9.51 -2.46
C LEU A 233 -20.50 9.74 -0.96
N LYS A 234 -21.35 10.72 -0.61
CA LYS A 234 -21.78 11.02 0.75
C LYS A 234 -22.49 9.85 1.41
N ARG A 235 -23.45 9.23 0.70
CA ARG A 235 -24.19 8.06 1.19
C ARG A 235 -23.24 6.88 1.49
N LEU A 236 -22.22 6.70 0.66
CA LEU A 236 -21.25 5.62 0.81
C LEU A 236 -20.10 5.96 1.78
N GLY A 237 -19.91 7.23 2.12
CA GLY A 237 -18.80 7.69 2.96
C GLY A 237 -17.45 7.77 2.23
N ILE A 238 -17.46 7.90 0.91
CA ILE A 238 -16.24 7.93 0.08
C ILE A 238 -15.62 9.33 0.12
N LEU A 239 -14.33 9.39 0.37
CA LEU A 239 -13.49 10.60 0.36
C LEU A 239 -12.93 10.85 -1.03
N VAL A 240 -12.70 12.13 -1.38
CA VAL A 240 -12.12 12.55 -2.66
C VAL A 240 -11.02 13.58 -2.44
N ASP A 241 -9.87 13.34 -3.06
CA ASP A 241 -8.79 14.31 -3.15
C ASP A 241 -8.29 14.45 -4.60
N ARG A 242 -7.62 15.56 -4.91
CA ARG A 242 -7.13 15.86 -6.26
C ARG A 242 -5.67 16.29 -6.24
N ASP A 243 -4.92 15.83 -7.23
CA ASP A 243 -3.61 16.34 -7.61
C ASP A 243 -3.66 16.93 -9.03
N ASP A 244 -2.49 17.35 -9.54
CA ASP A 244 -2.38 17.97 -10.86
C ASP A 244 -2.69 17.01 -12.03
N GLU A 245 -2.65 15.69 -11.80
CA GLU A 245 -2.88 14.67 -12.83
C GLU A 245 -4.31 14.11 -12.80
N GLY A 246 -4.99 14.16 -11.67
CA GLY A 246 -6.36 13.70 -11.54
C GLY A 246 -6.81 13.60 -10.09
N TYR A 247 -7.83 12.77 -9.82
CA TYR A 247 -8.39 12.63 -8.47
C TYR A 247 -8.39 11.20 -7.96
N LEU A 248 -8.45 11.08 -6.65
CA LEU A 248 -8.40 9.83 -5.88
C LEU A 248 -9.67 9.71 -5.05
N LEU A 249 -10.39 8.62 -5.26
CA LEU A 249 -11.51 8.20 -4.42
C LEU A 249 -10.98 7.17 -3.41
N GLN A 250 -11.31 7.31 -2.13
CA GLN A 250 -10.87 6.36 -1.10
C GLN A 250 -11.88 6.23 0.04
N ILE A 251 -11.88 5.10 0.73
CA ILE A 251 -12.63 4.87 1.97
C ILE A 251 -11.89 3.84 2.82
N PHE A 252 -12.05 3.94 4.14
CA PHE A 252 -11.35 3.10 5.10
C PHE A 252 -12.34 2.27 5.91
N THR A 253 -12.04 0.99 6.07
CA THR A 253 -12.82 0.13 6.97
C THR A 253 -12.59 0.56 8.42
N LYS A 254 -13.49 0.15 9.31
CA LYS A 254 -13.13 0.03 10.73
C LYS A 254 -12.00 -1.01 10.88
N PRO A 255 -11.30 -1.06 12.04
CA PRO A 255 -10.42 -2.18 12.34
C PRO A 255 -11.14 -3.51 12.13
N VAL A 256 -10.46 -4.47 11.51
CA VAL A 256 -11.04 -5.80 11.21
C VAL A 256 -10.95 -6.79 12.36
N GLU A 257 -10.35 -6.34 13.46
CA GLU A 257 -10.21 -7.04 14.74
C GLU A 257 -10.66 -6.12 15.87
N ASP A 258 -10.86 -6.67 17.07
CA ASP A 258 -11.23 -5.89 18.26
C ASP A 258 -10.17 -4.83 18.64
N ARG A 259 -8.90 -5.12 18.34
CA ARG A 259 -7.79 -4.19 18.59
C ARG A 259 -7.79 -3.10 17.53
N PRO A 260 -7.53 -1.83 17.90
CA PRO A 260 -7.47 -0.71 16.95
C PRO A 260 -6.17 -0.73 16.14
N THR A 261 -5.96 -1.80 15.36
CA THR A 261 -4.71 -2.08 14.66
C THR A 261 -4.92 -2.14 13.15
N VAL A 262 -5.25 -3.31 12.61
CA VAL A 262 -5.29 -3.53 11.16
C VAL A 262 -6.65 -3.11 10.59
N PHE A 263 -6.62 -2.35 9.50
CA PHE A 263 -7.80 -2.02 8.68
C PHE A 263 -7.46 -2.06 7.18
N TYR A 264 -8.46 -1.89 6.33
CA TYR A 264 -8.29 -1.84 4.88
C TYR A 264 -8.69 -0.48 4.32
N GLU A 265 -8.02 -0.06 3.25
CA GLU A 265 -8.44 1.05 2.40
C GLU A 265 -8.94 0.49 1.07
N ILE A 266 -10.09 0.96 0.60
CA ILE A 266 -10.57 0.72 -0.76
C ILE A 266 -10.44 2.01 -1.53
N LEU A 267 -9.75 1.97 -2.67
CA LEU A 267 -9.50 3.17 -3.47
C LEU A 267 -9.71 2.97 -4.95
N GLN A 268 -9.91 4.08 -5.65
CA GLN A 268 -9.92 4.16 -7.11
C GLN A 268 -9.18 5.41 -7.56
N ARG A 269 -8.18 5.22 -8.42
CA ARG A 269 -7.40 6.30 -9.03
C ARG A 269 -8.02 6.73 -10.36
N LYS A 270 -8.28 8.02 -10.52
CA LYS A 270 -8.72 8.67 -11.77
C LYS A 270 -7.61 9.59 -12.25
N GLY A 271 -6.47 9.01 -12.63
CA GLY A 271 -5.25 9.73 -13.05
C GLY A 271 -4.30 10.11 -11.90
N CYS A 272 -4.80 10.28 -10.68
CA CYS A 272 -4.01 10.67 -9.51
C CYS A 272 -2.85 9.71 -9.18
N LYS A 273 -1.66 10.27 -8.97
CA LYS A 273 -0.45 9.54 -8.52
C LYS A 273 -0.13 9.76 -7.04
N GLY A 274 -0.70 10.80 -6.42
CA GLY A 274 -0.54 11.08 -5.00
C GLY A 274 -1.26 10.09 -4.08
N PHE A 275 -1.24 10.38 -2.78
CA PHE A 275 -1.88 9.57 -1.72
C PHE A 275 -3.08 10.26 -1.08
N GLY A 276 -3.53 11.39 -1.62
CA GLY A 276 -4.67 12.10 -1.08
C GLY A 276 -4.37 12.87 0.20
N LYS A 277 -3.42 13.82 0.17
CA LYS A 277 -3.05 14.68 1.32
C LYS A 277 -4.27 15.32 2.00
N GLY A 278 -5.24 15.79 1.22
CA GLY A 278 -6.48 16.38 1.72
C GLY A 278 -7.41 15.36 2.38
N ASN A 279 -7.41 14.11 1.89
CA ASN A 279 -8.19 13.02 2.47
C ASN A 279 -7.59 12.53 3.79
N PHE A 280 -6.27 12.52 3.92
CA PHE A 280 -5.62 12.15 5.18
C PHE A 280 -6.23 12.94 6.33
N LYS A 281 -6.32 14.27 6.24
CA LYS A 281 -6.90 15.08 7.33
C LYS A 281 -8.32 14.65 7.72
N ALA A 282 -9.18 14.37 6.74
CA ALA A 282 -10.56 13.91 7.00
C ALA A 282 -10.59 12.50 7.62
N LEU A 283 -9.71 11.62 7.17
CA LEU A 283 -9.49 10.30 7.77
C LEU A 283 -9.05 10.43 9.23
N PHE A 284 -8.06 11.28 9.54
CA PHE A 284 -7.57 11.47 10.91
C PHE A 284 -8.67 11.92 11.85
N VAL A 285 -9.49 12.89 11.45
CA VAL A 285 -10.63 13.33 12.26
C VAL A 285 -11.59 12.17 12.54
N SER A 286 -11.82 11.31 11.54
CA SER A 286 -12.69 10.14 11.67
C SER A 286 -12.08 9.06 12.59
N ILE A 287 -10.77 8.81 12.51
CA ILE A 287 -10.06 7.87 13.39
C ILE A 287 -9.99 8.42 14.81
N GLU A 288 -9.70 9.70 15.01
CA GLU A 288 -9.68 10.35 16.32
C GLU A 288 -11.03 10.28 17.03
N GLU A 289 -12.11 10.44 16.28
CA GLU A 289 -13.46 10.27 16.85
C GLU A 289 -13.68 8.82 17.33
N GLU A 290 -13.19 7.83 16.58
CA GLU A 290 -13.21 6.43 17.03
C GLU A 290 -12.28 6.19 18.24
N GLN A 291 -11.12 6.84 18.31
CA GLN A 291 -10.23 6.78 19.48
C GLN A 291 -10.86 7.39 20.72
N ARG A 292 -11.53 8.53 20.56
CA ARG A 292 -12.30 9.19 21.61
C ARG A 292 -13.40 8.26 22.13
N ARG A 293 -14.13 7.59 21.23
CA ARG A 293 -15.15 6.58 21.59
C ARG A 293 -14.56 5.39 22.35
N ARG A 294 -13.33 5.01 22.07
CA ARG A 294 -12.58 3.97 22.79
C ARG A 294 -11.94 4.46 24.11
N GLY A 295 -11.90 5.78 24.34
CA GLY A 295 -11.28 6.38 25.52
C GLY A 295 -9.74 6.47 25.46
N ASN A 296 -9.17 6.47 24.26
CA ASN A 296 -7.71 6.41 24.03
C ASN A 296 -7.08 7.72 23.51
N LEU A 297 -7.88 8.78 23.31
CA LEU A 297 -7.43 10.09 22.80
C LEU A 297 -6.96 11.00 23.94
#